data_AF-A0A850DIB3-F1
#
_entry.id   AF-A0A850DIB3-F1
#
_cell.length_a   1.000
_cell.length_b   1.000
_cell.length_c   1.000
_cell.angle_alpha   90.00
_cell.angle_beta   90.00
_cell.angle_gamma   90.00
#
_symmetry.space_group_name_H-M   'P 1'
#
loop_
_entity.id
_entity.type
_entity.pdbx_description
1 polymer ?
#
loop_
_entity_poly.entity_id
_entity_poly.type
_entity_poly.pdbx_seq_one_letter_code
_entity_poly.pdbx_strand_id
1 'polypeptide(L)'
;AADAARIGDVVGGGVLGRVARHRVVLVVGVDDVAVLEALRDGIRAADPEVAQVKLVTRRELARAVADGRGSPMPVPSRAASSGPAARGKRLFPAVAVAATAVAIAVAATLLLWDRRTVNTAPASAPAAATATEGRVSVSVPSGWRVRPAVPGESPDAMRLVPLDGARRRIQVVQKALRGNPGLDRVLADLQVQRDAPGRRARFGEVRRERLGAREVGVYTEAVDDGSEAKHHVIVQHGTQVGVDCQYLAGEWDAIAGACEQVVASAEVGP
;
A
#
# COMPACT_ATOMS: atom_id res chain seq x y z
N ALA A 1 27.14 -12.89 -3.81
CA ALA A 1 27.72 -11.84 -2.94
C ALA A 1 26.58 -11.23 -2.15
N ALA A 2 26.40 -11.70 -0.92
CA ALA A 2 25.37 -11.23 0.00
C ALA A 2 25.92 -10.02 0.75
N ASP A 3 25.25 -8.88 0.65
CA ASP A 3 25.66 -7.67 1.38
C ASP A 3 25.01 -7.67 2.76
N ALA A 4 25.84 -7.44 3.78
CA ALA A 4 25.54 -7.70 5.18
C ALA A 4 24.62 -6.64 5.80
N ALA A 5 23.57 -7.09 6.51
CA ALA A 5 22.76 -6.26 7.38
C ALA A 5 23.61 -5.72 8.55
N ARG A 6 23.63 -4.39 8.72
CA ARG A 6 24.27 -3.75 9.88
C ARG A 6 23.22 -3.29 10.87
N ILE A 7 23.43 -3.65 12.14
CA ILE A 7 22.60 -3.31 13.28
C ILE A 7 23.11 -1.98 13.85
N GLY A 8 22.24 -0.96 13.93
CA GLY A 8 22.52 0.30 14.61
C GLY A 8 21.62 0.46 15.82
N ASP A 9 22.21 0.54 17.01
CA ASP A 9 21.52 0.91 18.26
C ASP A 9 21.45 2.44 18.40
N VAL A 10 20.26 2.97 18.69
CA VAL A 10 20.08 4.39 19.06
C VAL A 10 19.80 4.46 20.57
N VAL A 11 20.72 5.08 21.31
CA VAL A 11 20.65 5.26 22.77
C VAL A 11 20.26 6.70 23.10
N GLY A 12 19.09 6.89 23.69
CA GLY A 12 18.70 8.11 24.40
C GLY A 12 18.53 7.81 25.88
N GLY A 13 19.35 8.41 26.74
CA GLY A 13 19.32 8.24 28.19
C GLY A 13 18.44 9.26 28.90
N GLY A 14 17.61 8.78 29.82
CA GLY A 14 16.83 9.54 30.80
C GLY A 14 16.16 8.55 31.78
N VAL A 15 16.52 8.64 33.06
CA VAL A 15 16.34 7.61 34.09
C VAL A 15 14.95 7.68 34.75
N LEU A 16 14.11 6.64 34.56
CA LEU A 16 13.38 5.83 35.57
C LEU A 16 12.19 5.10 34.93
N GLY A 17 12.23 3.76 34.96
CA GLY A 17 11.17 2.88 34.48
C GLY A 17 11.69 1.88 33.46
N ARG A 18 11.71 0.60 33.81
CA ARG A 18 12.13 -0.51 32.94
C ARG A 18 11.09 -0.66 31.82
N VAL A 19 11.22 0.11 30.73
CA VAL A 19 10.42 -0.06 29.52
C VAL A 19 11.12 -1.12 28.66
N ALA A 20 10.44 -2.24 28.39
CA ALA A 20 10.92 -3.24 27.47
C ALA A 20 11.25 -2.58 26.12
N ARG A 21 12.51 -2.61 25.71
CA ARG A 21 12.95 -2.00 24.45
C ARG A 21 12.56 -2.94 23.32
N HIS A 22 11.39 -2.71 22.73
CA HIS A 22 11.00 -3.41 21.51
C HIS A 22 12.00 -3.09 20.40
N ARG A 23 12.75 -4.11 19.95
CA ARG A 23 13.68 -3.96 18.83
C ARG A 23 12.93 -3.99 17.52
N VAL A 24 13.23 -3.02 16.65
CA VAL A 24 12.67 -2.94 15.29
C VAL A 24 13.81 -3.15 14.30
N VAL A 25 13.65 -4.09 13.38
CA VAL A 25 14.60 -4.34 12.29
C VAL A 25 14.04 -3.72 11.01
N LEU A 26 14.88 -2.93 10.33
CA LEU A 26 14.55 -2.30 9.05
C LEU A 26 15.18 -3.10 7.91
N VAL A 27 14.37 -3.51 6.93
CA VAL A 27 14.79 -4.30 5.76
C VAL A 27 14.62 -3.42 4.53
N VAL A 28 15.64 -3.32 3.67
CA VAL A 28 15.64 -2.42 2.51
C VAL A 28 15.89 -3.20 1.23
N GLY A 29 15.11 -2.92 0.18
CA GLY A 29 15.36 -3.42 -1.18
C GLY A 29 14.90 -4.86 -1.46
N VAL A 30 13.90 -5.35 -0.72
CA VAL A 30 13.23 -6.62 -1.00
C VAL A 30 11.86 -6.33 -1.63
N ASP A 31 11.72 -6.65 -2.91
CA ASP A 31 10.49 -6.39 -3.68
C ASP A 31 9.63 -7.67 -3.83
N ASP A 32 10.19 -8.82 -3.48
CA ASP A 32 9.52 -10.13 -3.50
C ASP A 32 8.93 -10.48 -2.13
N VAL A 33 7.62 -10.76 -2.11
CA VAL A 33 6.87 -11.04 -0.88
C VAL A 33 7.31 -12.34 -0.21
N ALA A 34 7.64 -13.37 -0.98
CA ALA A 34 8.08 -14.65 -0.43
C ALA A 34 9.46 -14.52 0.24
N VAL A 35 10.35 -13.71 -0.35
CA VAL A 35 11.66 -13.39 0.23
C VAL A 35 11.52 -12.58 1.52
N LEU A 36 10.57 -11.63 1.56
CA LEU A 36 10.33 -10.82 2.75
C LEU A 36 9.80 -11.66 3.93
N GLU A 37 8.87 -12.58 3.67
CA GLU A 37 8.33 -13.47 4.72
C GLU A 37 9.40 -14.45 5.23
N ALA A 38 10.18 -15.05 4.34
CA ALA A 38 11.31 -15.90 4.74
C ALA A 38 12.33 -15.13 5.60
N LEU A 39 12.59 -13.86 5.28
CA LEU A 39 13.48 -13.01 6.07
C LEU A 39 12.89 -12.67 7.45
N ARG A 40 11.58 -12.40 7.53
CA ARG A 40 10.88 -12.16 8.80
C ARG A 40 10.97 -13.35 9.73
N ASP A 41 10.71 -14.54 9.21
CA ASP A 41 10.75 -15.77 10.00
C ASP A 41 12.18 -16.09 10.45
N GLY A 42 13.17 -15.90 9.58
CA GLY A 42 14.59 -16.03 9.94
C GLY A 42 15.03 -15.06 11.03
N ILE A 43 14.63 -13.78 10.95
CA ILE A 43 14.97 -12.76 11.96
C ILE A 43 14.33 -13.09 13.31
N ARG A 44 13.06 -13.49 13.34
CA ARG A 44 12.38 -13.88 14.60
C ARG A 44 12.96 -15.14 15.22
N ALA A 45 13.36 -16.10 14.38
CA ALA A 45 14.01 -17.32 14.85
C ALA A 45 15.40 -17.04 15.44
N ALA A 46 16.13 -16.06 14.90
CA ALA A 46 17.46 -15.67 15.37
C ALA A 46 17.44 -14.74 16.59
N ASP A 47 16.46 -13.83 16.67
CA ASP A 47 16.26 -12.92 17.81
C ASP A 47 14.75 -12.76 18.12
N PRO A 48 14.23 -13.49 19.12
CA PRO A 48 12.82 -13.43 19.49
C PRO A 48 12.42 -12.12 20.16
N GLU A 49 13.36 -11.23 20.53
CA GLU A 49 13.05 -9.91 21.10
C GLU A 49 12.75 -8.84 20.03
N VAL A 50 12.92 -9.17 18.73
CA VAL A 50 12.53 -8.31 17.63
C VAL A 50 11.01 -8.25 17.52
N ALA A 51 10.43 -7.16 18.02
CA ALA A 51 9.00 -6.94 18.02
C ALA A 51 8.44 -6.63 16.63
N GLN A 52 9.27 -6.08 15.73
CA GLN A 52 8.80 -5.68 14.40
C GLN A 52 9.91 -5.71 13.34
N VAL A 53 9.57 -6.23 12.17
CA VAL A 53 10.40 -6.14 10.96
C VAL A 53 9.67 -5.26 9.95
N LYS A 54 10.19 -4.05 9.70
CA LYS A 54 9.61 -3.09 8.76
C LYS A 54 10.39 -3.10 7.45
N LEU A 55 9.67 -3.19 6.34
CA LEU A 55 10.25 -2.89 5.04
C LEU A 55 10.36 -1.37 4.92
N VAL A 56 11.54 -0.90 4.53
CA VAL A 56 11.83 0.51 4.27
C VAL A 56 12.26 0.62 2.82
N THR A 57 11.57 1.46 2.06
CA THR A 57 11.92 1.72 0.67
C THR A 57 13.23 2.50 0.59
N ARG A 58 13.97 2.38 -0.53
CA ARG A 58 15.19 3.17 -0.75
C ARG A 58 14.94 4.68 -0.61
N ARG A 59 13.72 5.15 -0.91
CA ARG A 59 13.33 6.55 -0.83
C ARG A 59 13.11 7.01 0.61
N GLU A 60 12.52 6.17 1.48
CA GLU A 60 12.39 6.45 2.91
C GLU A 60 13.76 6.44 3.61
N LEU A 61 14.65 5.52 3.23
CA LEU A 61 16.02 5.53 3.72
C LEU A 61 16.76 6.81 3.31
N ALA A 62 16.63 7.22 2.04
CA ALA A 62 17.25 8.45 1.54
C ALA A 62 16.71 9.71 2.26
N ARG A 63 15.41 9.75 2.57
CA ARG A 63 14.81 10.84 3.37
C ARG A 63 15.35 10.84 4.81
N ALA A 64 15.44 9.67 5.47
CA ALA A 64 15.97 9.58 6.82
C ALA A 64 17.45 10.02 6.92
N VAL A 65 18.23 9.77 5.87
CA VAL A 65 19.63 10.23 5.75
C VAL A 65 19.67 11.74 5.46
N ALA A 66 18.79 12.26 4.60
CA ALA A 66 18.72 13.69 4.27
C ALA A 66 18.23 14.56 5.44
N ASP A 67 17.31 14.04 6.26
CA ASP A 67 16.74 14.74 7.42
C ASP A 67 17.66 14.78 8.65
N GLY A 68 18.90 14.29 8.53
CA GLY A 68 19.92 14.37 9.60
C GLY A 68 19.59 13.58 10.88
N ARG A 69 18.53 12.75 10.90
CA ARG A 69 18.20 11.86 12.02
C ARG A 69 19.10 10.64 12.14
N GLY A 70 20.10 10.55 11.28
CA GLY A 70 21.29 9.74 11.48
C GLY A 70 22.51 10.61 11.26
N SER A 71 23.00 11.28 12.30
CA SER A 71 24.42 11.63 12.30
C SER A 71 25.19 10.31 12.15
N PRO A 72 25.96 10.11 11.08
CA PRO A 72 26.87 8.98 11.05
C PRO A 72 27.84 9.20 12.22
N MET A 73 27.87 8.26 13.16
CA MET A 73 28.97 8.25 14.14
C MET A 73 30.29 8.27 13.35
N PRO A 74 31.31 9.01 13.84
CA PRO A 74 32.62 8.99 13.22
C PRO A 74 33.10 7.54 13.17
N VAL A 75 33.35 7.06 11.95
CA VAL A 75 33.97 5.77 11.72
C VAL A 75 35.36 5.84 12.38
N PRO A 76 35.69 4.98 13.36
CA PRO A 76 37.08 4.83 13.74
C PRO A 76 37.80 4.25 12.52
N SER A 77 38.66 5.06 11.93
CA SER A 77 39.58 4.65 10.87
C SER A 77 40.49 3.56 11.42
N ARG A 78 40.14 2.30 11.18
CA ARG A 78 41.08 1.20 11.34
C ARG A 78 41.88 1.13 10.06
N ALA A 79 43.14 1.52 10.20
CA ALA A 79 44.17 1.53 9.20
C ALA A 79 44.15 0.25 8.33
N ALA A 80 44.42 0.49 7.05
CA ALA A 80 44.73 -0.52 6.07
C ALA A 80 45.77 -1.52 6.59
N SER A 81 45.48 -2.81 6.48
CA SER A 81 46.49 -3.83 6.29
C SER A 81 46.33 -4.38 4.87
N SER A 82 47.16 -3.81 3.99
CA SER A 82 47.58 -4.38 2.72
C SER A 82 48.20 -5.77 2.92
N GLY A 83 47.76 -6.74 2.14
CA GLY A 83 48.39 -8.06 2.01
C GLY A 83 48.06 -8.67 0.63
N PRO A 84 49.03 -9.30 -0.07
CA PRO A 84 49.10 -9.27 -1.53
C PRO A 84 48.38 -10.43 -2.23
N ALA A 85 48.13 -10.20 -3.52
CA ALA A 85 47.68 -11.18 -4.50
C ALA A 85 48.63 -12.39 -4.60
N ALA A 86 48.06 -13.60 -4.65
CA ALA A 86 48.75 -14.78 -5.14
C ALA A 86 47.84 -15.60 -6.06
N ARG A 87 48.35 -15.80 -7.27
CA ARG A 87 47.82 -16.48 -8.44
C ARG A 87 48.04 -17.99 -8.29
N GLY A 88 47.03 -18.83 -8.56
CA GLY A 88 47.23 -20.28 -8.64
C GLY A 88 45.99 -21.07 -9.09
N LYS A 89 46.01 -21.57 -10.34
CA LYS A 89 45.11 -22.61 -10.86
C LYS A 89 45.45 -23.96 -10.22
N ARG A 90 44.46 -24.79 -9.80
CA ARG A 90 44.40 -26.27 -9.98
C ARG A 90 42.96 -26.79 -9.86
N LEU A 91 42.70 -27.86 -10.62
CA LEU A 91 41.43 -28.53 -10.88
C LEU A 91 41.25 -29.80 -10.01
N PHE A 92 39.99 -30.03 -9.55
CA PHE A 92 39.23 -31.30 -9.36
C PHE A 92 39.74 -32.41 -8.39
N PRO A 93 38.89 -33.40 -7.98
CA PRO A 93 37.42 -33.53 -7.94
C PRO A 93 36.81 -34.18 -6.66
N ALA A 94 35.46 -34.33 -6.65
CA ALA A 94 34.67 -35.46 -6.11
C ALA A 94 34.32 -35.46 -4.58
N VAL A 95 33.16 -35.86 -4.02
CA VAL A 95 31.98 -36.67 -4.43
C VAL A 95 30.79 -36.46 -3.43
N ALA A 96 29.54 -36.51 -3.94
CA ALA A 96 28.26 -37.01 -3.37
C ALA A 96 27.53 -36.31 -2.18
N VAL A 97 26.21 -36.37 -1.98
CA VAL A 97 24.99 -36.93 -2.64
C VAL A 97 23.79 -36.34 -1.85
N ALA A 98 22.74 -35.79 -2.47
CA ALA A 98 21.33 -36.29 -2.49
C ALA A 98 20.42 -35.05 -2.59
N ALA A 99 19.29 -34.98 -3.30
CA ALA A 99 18.57 -35.93 -4.14
C ALA A 99 17.67 -35.12 -5.10
N THR A 100 17.56 -35.59 -6.33
CA THR A 100 16.65 -35.09 -7.36
C THR A 100 15.48 -36.07 -7.49
N ALA A 101 14.25 -35.61 -7.22
CA ALA A 101 12.96 -36.15 -7.68
C ALA A 101 11.88 -35.23 -7.05
N VAL A 102 11.00 -34.52 -7.75
CA VAL A 102 10.11 -34.94 -8.83
C VAL A 102 9.79 -33.72 -9.70
N ALA A 103 10.14 -33.80 -10.99
CA ALA A 103 9.43 -33.08 -12.03
C ALA A 103 8.17 -33.88 -12.40
N ILE A 104 7.11 -33.18 -12.85
CA ILE A 104 5.93 -33.71 -13.55
C ILE A 104 4.78 -34.21 -12.65
N ALA A 105 3.95 -33.26 -12.18
CA ALA A 105 2.49 -33.34 -11.94
C ALA A 105 2.13 -32.05 -11.16
N VAL A 106 1.61 -30.97 -11.74
CA VAL A 106 0.28 -30.85 -12.34
C VAL A 106 0.33 -29.77 -13.45
N ALA A 107 0.60 -30.21 -14.68
CA ALA A 107 0.25 -29.49 -15.90
C ALA A 107 -1.14 -29.95 -16.41
N ALA A 108 -2.02 -30.40 -15.51
CA ALA A 108 -3.30 -31.03 -15.82
C ALA A 108 -4.44 -30.57 -14.89
N THR A 109 -4.49 -29.27 -14.56
CA THR A 109 -5.69 -28.62 -14.01
C THR A 109 -6.15 -27.40 -14.84
N LEU A 110 -5.58 -27.22 -16.05
CA LEU A 110 -6.00 -26.18 -17.00
C LEU A 110 -6.96 -26.67 -18.10
N LEU A 111 -7.68 -27.78 -17.90
CA LEU A 111 -8.61 -28.32 -18.92
C LEU A 111 -10.01 -28.70 -18.44
N LEU A 112 -10.40 -28.42 -17.20
CA LEU A 112 -11.69 -28.87 -16.67
C LEU A 112 -12.38 -27.84 -15.76
N TRP A 113 -12.39 -26.56 -16.13
CA TRP A 113 -13.37 -25.60 -15.60
C TRP A 113 -14.11 -24.93 -16.75
N ASP A 114 -15.10 -25.69 -17.20
CA ASP A 114 -16.43 -25.20 -17.57
C ASP A 114 -16.55 -24.42 -18.88
N ARG A 115 -16.85 -25.20 -19.93
CA ARG A 115 -17.64 -24.76 -21.06
C ARG A 115 -18.99 -24.23 -20.57
N ARG A 116 -19.04 -22.94 -20.21
CA ARG A 116 -20.33 -22.24 -20.20
C ARG A 116 -20.72 -21.97 -21.64
N THR A 117 -21.82 -22.60 -22.00
CA THR A 117 -22.62 -22.42 -23.20
C THR A 117 -22.56 -20.99 -23.75
N VAL A 118 -22.09 -20.86 -24.99
CA VAL A 118 -22.35 -19.68 -25.82
C VAL A 118 -23.84 -19.70 -26.15
N ASN A 119 -24.64 -19.07 -25.30
CA ASN A 119 -26.02 -18.74 -25.65
C ASN A 119 -25.98 -17.38 -26.34
N THR A 120 -26.01 -17.37 -27.68
CA THR A 120 -26.07 -16.15 -28.49
C THR A 120 -27.46 -15.53 -28.34
N ALA A 121 -27.64 -14.76 -27.27
CA ALA A 121 -28.71 -13.76 -27.15
C ALA A 121 -28.21 -12.43 -27.76
N PRO A 122 -29.08 -11.61 -28.36
CA PRO A 122 -28.66 -10.45 -29.15
C PRO A 122 -27.85 -9.46 -28.29
N ALA A 123 -26.80 -8.90 -28.89
CA ALA A 123 -25.84 -8.02 -28.24
C ALA A 123 -26.51 -6.75 -27.70
N SER A 124 -26.88 -6.77 -26.42
CA SER A 124 -27.07 -5.56 -25.62
C SER A 124 -25.70 -4.90 -25.42
N ALA A 125 -25.66 -3.57 -25.48
CA ALA A 125 -24.48 -2.76 -25.20
C ALA A 125 -23.72 -3.27 -23.96
N PRO A 126 -22.37 -3.24 -23.92
CA PRO A 126 -21.63 -3.76 -22.79
C PRO A 126 -22.08 -3.04 -21.52
N ALA A 127 -22.70 -3.78 -20.60
CA ALA A 127 -23.06 -3.26 -19.29
C ALA A 127 -21.79 -2.75 -18.60
N ALA A 128 -21.86 -1.57 -17.97
CA ALA A 128 -20.78 -1.08 -17.14
C ALA A 128 -20.42 -2.17 -16.12
N ALA A 129 -19.15 -2.53 -16.04
CA ALA A 129 -18.71 -3.55 -15.09
C ALA A 129 -18.93 -3.01 -13.67
N THR A 130 -19.61 -3.77 -12.82
CA THR A 130 -19.80 -3.41 -11.40
C THR A 130 -18.79 -4.17 -10.54
N ALA A 131 -18.21 -3.48 -9.58
CA ALA A 131 -17.36 -4.07 -8.56
C ALA A 131 -18.02 -3.89 -7.19
N THR A 132 -17.91 -4.90 -6.34
CA THR A 132 -18.46 -4.90 -4.98
C THR A 132 -17.40 -5.37 -4.01
N GLU A 133 -17.23 -4.62 -2.91
CA GLU A 133 -16.34 -4.96 -1.81
C GLU A 133 -17.06 -4.64 -0.50
N GLY A 134 -17.13 -5.60 0.42
CA GLY A 134 -17.97 -5.47 1.61
C GLY A 134 -19.43 -5.13 1.27
N ARG A 135 -19.90 -3.96 1.73
CA ARG A 135 -21.26 -3.47 1.45
C ARG A 135 -21.32 -2.46 0.31
N VAL A 136 -20.17 -2.03 -0.21
CA VAL A 136 -20.10 -0.98 -1.22
C VAL A 136 -19.99 -1.59 -2.61
N SER A 137 -20.86 -1.15 -3.51
CA SER A 137 -20.76 -1.43 -4.94
C SER A 137 -20.55 -0.15 -5.74
N VAL A 138 -19.76 -0.22 -6.81
CA VAL A 138 -19.46 0.92 -7.70
C VAL A 138 -19.41 0.46 -9.16
N SER A 139 -19.72 1.35 -10.09
CA SER A 139 -19.41 1.13 -11.50
C SER A 139 -17.92 1.36 -11.76
N VAL A 140 -17.28 0.40 -12.42
CA VAL A 140 -15.89 0.50 -12.86
C VAL A 140 -15.82 1.37 -14.13
N PRO A 141 -15.09 2.49 -14.13
CA PRO A 141 -14.96 3.33 -15.30
C PRO A 141 -14.32 2.59 -16.48
N SER A 142 -14.70 2.97 -17.71
CA SER A 142 -14.08 2.40 -18.92
C SER A 142 -12.57 2.67 -18.93
N GLY A 143 -11.77 1.66 -19.23
CA GLY A 143 -10.31 1.79 -19.19
C GLY A 143 -9.70 1.63 -17.80
N TRP A 144 -10.48 1.22 -16.79
CA TRP A 144 -10.02 0.93 -15.44
C TRP A 144 -10.21 -0.54 -15.08
N ARG A 145 -9.49 -0.99 -14.06
CA ARG A 145 -9.64 -2.34 -13.50
C ARG A 145 -9.51 -2.33 -11.99
N VAL A 146 -10.18 -3.30 -11.35
CA VAL A 146 -10.05 -3.56 -9.92
C VAL A 146 -8.71 -4.25 -9.63
N ARG A 147 -8.09 -3.92 -8.50
CA ARG A 147 -6.91 -4.60 -7.93
C ARG A 147 -7.16 -4.91 -6.46
N PRO A 148 -6.67 -6.05 -5.95
CA PRO A 148 -6.78 -6.40 -4.54
C PRO A 148 -6.07 -5.37 -3.67
N ALA A 149 -6.59 -5.06 -2.47
CA ALA A 149 -5.89 -4.22 -1.50
C ALA A 149 -4.44 -4.70 -1.27
N VAL A 150 -3.50 -3.76 -1.15
CA VAL A 150 -2.08 -4.00 -0.85
C VAL A 150 -1.87 -3.96 0.66
N PRO A 151 -0.80 -4.60 1.18
CA PRO A 151 -0.48 -4.55 2.59
C PRO A 151 -0.43 -3.11 3.12
N GLY A 152 -1.16 -2.83 4.19
CA GLY A 152 -1.22 -1.50 4.83
C GLY A 152 -2.46 -0.66 4.46
N GLU A 153 -3.26 -1.08 3.47
CA GLU A 153 -4.59 -0.52 3.23
C GLU A 153 -5.67 -1.28 4.02
N SER A 154 -6.88 -0.70 4.11
CA SER A 154 -8.04 -1.41 4.69
C SER A 154 -8.31 -2.70 3.90
N PRO A 155 -8.56 -3.85 4.56
CA PRO A 155 -8.85 -5.10 3.86
C PRO A 155 -10.10 -5.02 3.00
N ASP A 156 -11.06 -4.16 3.39
CA ASP A 156 -12.30 -3.91 2.67
C ASP A 156 -12.17 -2.75 1.65
N ALA A 157 -10.94 -2.35 1.32
CA ALA A 157 -10.70 -1.31 0.34
C ALA A 157 -10.76 -1.88 -1.08
N MET A 158 -11.58 -1.27 -1.92
CA MET A 158 -11.56 -1.52 -3.36
C MET A 158 -10.60 -0.54 -4.03
N ARG A 159 -9.68 -1.05 -4.86
CA ARG A 159 -8.76 -0.21 -5.63
C ARG A 159 -9.01 -0.33 -7.12
N LEU A 160 -9.19 0.81 -7.78
CA LEU A 160 -9.27 0.93 -9.22
C LEU A 160 -8.00 1.61 -9.74
N VAL A 161 -7.41 1.04 -10.79
CA VAL A 161 -6.25 1.60 -11.50
C VAL A 161 -6.52 1.63 -13.00
N PRO A 162 -5.99 2.63 -13.74
CA PRO A 162 -6.20 2.69 -15.18
C PRO A 162 -5.41 1.57 -15.89
N LEU A 163 -5.90 1.15 -17.04
CA LEU A 163 -5.28 0.11 -17.87
C LEU A 163 -4.05 0.61 -18.63
N ASP A 164 -3.96 1.91 -18.87
CA ASP A 164 -2.83 2.57 -19.55
C ASP A 164 -1.56 2.64 -18.67
N GLY A 165 -1.66 2.29 -17.39
CA GLY A 165 -0.54 2.33 -16.44
C GLY A 165 -0.19 3.73 -15.94
N ALA A 166 -1.00 4.74 -16.21
CA ALA A 166 -0.82 6.07 -15.65
C ALA A 166 -0.80 6.01 -14.10
N ARG A 167 -0.02 6.91 -13.48
CA ARG A 167 0.10 7.02 -12.02
C ARG A 167 -1.13 7.69 -11.41
N ARG A 168 -2.26 7.00 -11.51
CA ARG A 168 -3.58 7.42 -11.03
C ARG A 168 -4.26 6.26 -10.33
N ARG A 169 -5.07 6.56 -9.33
CA ARG A 169 -5.74 5.54 -8.54
C ARG A 169 -7.04 6.10 -7.97
N ILE A 170 -8.07 5.26 -7.94
CA ILE A 170 -9.27 5.51 -7.13
C ILE A 170 -9.31 4.43 -6.07
N GLN A 171 -9.39 4.82 -4.80
CA GLN A 171 -9.56 3.91 -3.69
C GLN A 171 -10.91 4.17 -3.04
N VAL A 172 -11.70 3.11 -2.88
CA VAL A 172 -13.00 3.17 -2.19
C VAL A 172 -12.83 2.46 -0.86
N VAL A 173 -13.09 3.17 0.22
CA VAL A 173 -13.01 2.65 1.59
C VAL A 173 -14.37 2.81 2.26
N GLN A 174 -14.70 1.87 3.14
CA GLN A 174 -15.92 1.89 3.92
C GLN A 174 -15.62 1.91 5.41
N LYS A 175 -16.42 2.66 6.17
CA LYS A 175 -16.35 2.71 7.63
C LYS A 175 -17.76 2.69 8.21
N ALA A 176 -18.06 1.70 9.05
CA ALA A 176 -19.30 1.67 9.81
C ALA A 176 -19.34 2.84 10.82
N LEU A 177 -20.45 3.57 10.84
CA LEU A 177 -20.67 4.70 11.72
C LEU A 177 -21.58 4.29 12.88
N ARG A 178 -21.07 4.40 14.10
CA ARG A 178 -21.88 4.18 15.31
C ARG A 178 -22.90 5.30 15.47
N GLY A 179 -24.16 4.94 15.73
CA GLY A 179 -25.25 5.91 15.92
C GLY A 179 -25.80 6.54 14.64
N ASN A 180 -25.38 6.05 13.46
CA ASN A 180 -25.82 6.54 12.14
C ASN A 180 -25.82 8.08 11.99
N PRO A 181 -24.70 8.77 12.31
CA PRO A 181 -24.57 10.20 12.07
C PRO A 181 -24.71 10.51 10.58
N GLY A 182 -25.40 11.60 10.25
CA GLY A 182 -25.48 12.12 8.88
C GLY A 182 -24.18 12.78 8.42
N LEU A 183 -24.16 13.18 7.13
CA LEU A 183 -23.02 13.81 6.48
C LEU A 183 -22.50 15.05 7.24
N ASP A 184 -23.39 15.87 7.80
CA ASP A 184 -23.02 17.06 8.59
C ASP A 184 -22.04 16.76 9.72
N ARG A 185 -22.34 15.70 10.49
CA ARG A 185 -21.49 15.33 11.62
C ARG A 185 -20.14 14.80 11.13
N VAL A 186 -20.15 14.01 10.06
CA VAL A 186 -18.92 13.49 9.45
C VAL A 186 -18.05 14.65 8.94
N LEU A 187 -18.64 15.67 8.30
CA LEU A 187 -17.90 16.84 7.83
C LEU A 187 -17.36 17.69 8.99
N ALA A 188 -18.11 17.84 10.08
CA ALA A 188 -17.62 18.50 11.28
C ALA A 188 -16.42 17.74 11.89
N ASP A 189 -16.46 16.42 11.95
CA ASP A 189 -15.36 15.60 12.46
C ASP A 189 -14.12 15.68 11.53
N LEU A 190 -14.30 15.75 10.20
CA LEU A 190 -13.21 15.99 9.25
C LEU A 190 -12.61 17.39 9.41
N GLN A 191 -13.45 18.39 9.65
CA GLN A 191 -13.00 19.75 9.90
C GLN A 191 -12.15 19.84 11.18
N VAL A 192 -12.53 19.13 12.25
CA VAL A 192 -11.71 18.99 13.47
C VAL A 192 -10.36 18.34 13.16
N GLN A 193 -10.32 17.29 12.32
CA GLN A 193 -9.06 16.64 11.94
C GLN A 193 -8.14 17.56 11.13
N ARG A 194 -8.70 18.34 10.21
CA ARG A 194 -7.98 19.35 9.44
C ARG A 194 -7.37 20.42 10.33
N ASP A 195 -8.10 20.84 11.37
CA ASP A 195 -7.69 21.91 12.28
C ASP A 195 -6.68 21.48 13.34
N ALA A 196 -6.39 20.18 13.43
CA ALA A 196 -5.35 19.69 14.32
C ALA A 196 -3.95 20.24 13.92
N PRO A 197 -3.07 20.50 14.90
CA PRO A 197 -1.75 21.07 14.65
C PRO A 197 -0.96 20.35 13.55
N GLY A 198 -0.42 21.11 12.59
CA GLY A 198 0.39 20.59 11.49
C GLY A 198 -0.38 19.89 10.36
N ARG A 199 -1.71 19.80 10.41
CA ARG A 199 -2.51 19.11 9.38
C ARG A 199 -2.91 19.99 8.21
N ARG A 200 -3.21 21.27 8.43
CA ARG A 200 -3.68 22.22 7.40
C ARG A 200 -2.76 22.38 6.18
N ALA A 201 -1.46 22.09 6.31
CA ALA A 201 -0.52 22.14 5.20
C ALA A 201 -0.71 21.01 4.17
N ARG A 202 -1.26 19.87 4.60
CA ARG A 202 -1.56 18.73 3.72
C ARG A 202 -3.05 18.55 3.49
N PHE A 203 -3.88 18.95 4.45
CA PHE A 203 -5.32 18.74 4.43
C PHE A 203 -6.03 20.03 4.00
N GLY A 204 -6.57 20.02 2.79
CA GLY A 204 -7.31 21.12 2.18
C GLY A 204 -8.64 21.42 2.88
N GLU A 205 -9.37 22.41 2.37
CA GLU A 205 -10.66 22.78 2.94
C GLU A 205 -11.69 21.65 2.81
N VAL A 206 -12.43 21.39 3.90
CA VAL A 206 -13.58 20.48 3.91
C VAL A 206 -14.81 21.27 3.51
N ARG A 207 -15.46 20.87 2.43
CA ARG A 207 -16.68 21.52 1.94
C ARG A 207 -17.71 20.49 1.52
N ARG A 208 -18.95 20.96 1.38
CA ARG A 208 -20.03 20.18 0.78
C ARG A 208 -20.13 20.50 -0.70
N GLU A 209 -20.39 19.47 -1.50
CA GLU A 209 -20.70 19.60 -2.92
C GLU A 209 -21.91 18.77 -3.31
N ARG A 210 -22.53 19.15 -4.42
CA ARG A 210 -23.60 18.41 -5.08
C ARG A 210 -23.02 17.75 -6.32
N LEU A 211 -22.99 16.42 -6.36
CA LEU A 211 -22.62 15.63 -7.54
C LEU A 211 -23.85 14.89 -8.03
N GLY A 212 -24.43 15.36 -9.14
CA GLY A 212 -25.73 14.87 -9.61
C GLY A 212 -26.81 15.09 -8.55
N ALA A 213 -27.50 14.01 -8.17
CA ALA A 213 -28.56 14.04 -7.14
C ALA A 213 -28.03 13.84 -5.70
N ARG A 214 -26.72 13.68 -5.52
CA ARG A 214 -26.11 13.30 -4.23
C ARG A 214 -25.33 14.46 -3.62
N GLU A 215 -25.53 14.68 -2.32
CA GLU A 215 -24.64 15.53 -1.53
C GLU A 215 -23.44 14.73 -1.03
N VAL A 216 -22.26 15.30 -1.20
CA VAL A 216 -20.99 14.69 -0.79
C VAL A 216 -20.14 15.69 -0.03
N GLY A 217 -19.31 15.19 0.88
CA GLY A 217 -18.19 15.95 1.41
C GLY A 217 -17.01 15.89 0.47
N VAL A 218 -16.29 16.99 0.27
CA VAL A 218 -15.09 17.03 -0.58
C VAL A 218 -13.96 17.77 0.12
N TYR A 219 -12.76 17.23 0.01
CA TYR A 219 -11.52 17.88 0.40
C TYR A 219 -10.35 17.33 -0.42
N THR A 220 -9.20 18.01 -0.39
CA THR A 220 -7.96 17.52 -0.99
C THR A 220 -6.94 17.19 0.09
N GLU A 221 -6.09 16.19 -0.15
CA GLU A 221 -4.94 15.88 0.68
C GLU A 221 -3.68 15.76 -0.17
N ALA A 222 -2.61 16.46 0.22
CA ALA A 222 -1.31 16.27 -0.39
C ALA A 222 -0.71 14.93 0.05
N VAL A 223 -0.27 14.13 -0.92
CA VAL A 223 0.28 12.78 -0.70
C VAL A 223 1.80 12.79 -0.88
N ASP A 224 2.49 11.95 -0.12
CA ASP A 224 3.96 11.84 -0.12
C ASP A 224 4.52 11.27 -1.43
N ASP A 225 4.74 12.12 -2.44
CA ASP A 225 5.51 11.84 -3.67
C ASP A 225 5.31 12.90 -4.77
N GLY A 226 4.54 13.96 -4.50
CA GLY A 226 4.12 14.94 -5.51
C GLY A 226 2.72 14.66 -6.07
N SER A 227 2.02 13.66 -5.53
CA SER A 227 0.60 13.43 -5.82
C SER A 227 -0.32 14.21 -4.88
N GLU A 228 -1.55 14.36 -5.31
CA GLU A 228 -2.67 14.85 -4.52
C GLU A 228 -3.78 13.79 -4.56
N ALA A 229 -4.57 13.72 -3.48
CA ALA A 229 -5.80 12.96 -3.43
C ALA A 229 -6.98 13.91 -3.26
N LYS A 230 -7.97 13.82 -4.14
CA LYS A 230 -9.28 14.46 -3.93
C LYS A 230 -10.22 13.42 -3.34
N HIS A 231 -10.67 13.69 -2.13
CA HIS A 231 -11.52 12.81 -1.35
C HIS A 231 -12.97 13.21 -1.53
N HIS A 232 -13.83 12.22 -1.75
CA HIS A 232 -15.28 12.37 -1.73
C HIS A 232 -15.85 11.49 -0.63
N VAL A 233 -16.70 12.06 0.21
CA VAL A 233 -17.26 11.39 1.38
C VAL A 233 -18.77 11.31 1.24
N ILE A 234 -19.28 10.09 1.22
CA ILE A 234 -20.70 9.77 1.17
C ILE A 234 -21.08 9.13 2.50
N VAL A 235 -22.28 9.45 2.99
CA VAL A 235 -22.86 8.75 4.14
C VAL A 235 -24.21 8.15 3.73
N GLN A 236 -24.33 6.84 3.84
CA GLN A 236 -25.53 6.09 3.48
C GLN A 236 -25.65 4.86 4.39
N HIS A 237 -26.87 4.57 4.88
CA HIS A 237 -27.17 3.37 5.69
C HIS A 237 -26.18 3.12 6.85
N GLY A 238 -25.82 4.16 7.63
CA GLY A 238 -24.87 4.02 8.73
C GLY A 238 -23.43 3.72 8.31
N THR A 239 -23.08 3.98 7.06
CA THR A 239 -21.74 3.76 6.49
C THR A 239 -21.20 5.05 5.91
N GLN A 240 -19.97 5.41 6.27
CA GLN A 240 -19.19 6.38 5.55
C GLN A 240 -18.44 5.67 4.43
N VAL A 241 -18.65 6.10 3.20
CA VAL A 241 -17.86 5.68 2.03
C VAL A 241 -16.92 6.83 1.66
N GLY A 242 -15.61 6.55 1.70
CA GLY A 242 -14.58 7.46 1.19
C GLY A 242 -14.17 7.01 -0.21
N VAL A 243 -14.19 7.93 -1.17
CA VAL A 243 -13.67 7.73 -2.53
C VAL A 243 -12.49 8.66 -2.71
N ASP A 244 -11.29 8.09 -2.71
CA ASP A 244 -10.03 8.79 -2.73
C ASP A 244 -9.44 8.71 -4.14
N CYS A 245 -9.48 9.82 -4.86
CA CYS A 245 -9.01 9.93 -6.23
C CYS A 245 -7.63 10.58 -6.25
N GLN A 246 -6.59 9.75 -6.41
CA GLN A 246 -5.20 10.18 -6.40
C GLN A 246 -4.65 10.40 -7.81
N TYR A 247 -3.99 11.53 -8.00
CA TYR A 247 -3.41 12.01 -9.26
C TYR A 247 -2.12 12.80 -8.99
N LEU A 248 -1.27 12.98 -10.01
CA LEU A 248 -0.11 13.87 -9.90
C LEU A 248 -0.59 15.32 -9.80
N ALA A 249 0.10 16.17 -9.03
CA ALA A 249 -0.29 17.57 -8.89
C ALA A 249 -0.49 18.26 -10.26
N GLY A 250 -1.64 18.90 -10.46
CA GLY A 250 -2.05 19.51 -11.74
C GLY A 250 -2.72 18.57 -12.75
N GLU A 251 -2.86 17.28 -12.47
CA GLU A 251 -3.47 16.29 -13.39
C GLU A 251 -4.90 15.88 -13.01
N TRP A 252 -5.65 16.72 -12.28
CA TRP A 252 -7.02 16.40 -11.85
C TRP A 252 -7.93 16.05 -13.04
N ASP A 253 -7.88 16.85 -14.11
CA ASP A 253 -8.76 16.68 -15.28
C ASP A 253 -8.63 15.30 -15.93
N ALA A 254 -7.47 14.66 -15.78
CA ALA A 254 -7.18 13.36 -16.35
C ALA A 254 -7.75 12.17 -15.55
N ILE A 255 -8.29 12.42 -14.34
CA ILE A 255 -8.99 11.42 -13.50
C ILE A 255 -10.42 11.84 -13.17
N ALA A 256 -10.77 13.14 -13.27
CA ALA A 256 -12.02 13.71 -12.79
C ALA A 256 -13.27 12.92 -13.21
N GLY A 257 -13.44 12.65 -14.51
CA GLY A 257 -14.61 11.92 -15.00
C GLY A 257 -14.73 10.49 -14.46
N ALA A 258 -13.61 9.77 -14.35
CA ALA A 258 -13.59 8.43 -13.75
C ALA A 258 -13.92 8.48 -12.25
N CYS A 259 -13.40 9.49 -11.54
CA CYS A 259 -13.68 9.72 -10.13
C CYS A 259 -15.18 10.02 -9.90
N GLU A 260 -15.73 10.97 -10.65
CA GLU A 260 -17.15 11.35 -10.57
C GLU A 260 -18.08 10.18 -10.88
N GLN A 261 -17.74 9.34 -11.87
CA GLN A 261 -18.48 8.13 -12.17
C GLN A 261 -18.52 7.16 -10.98
N VAL A 262 -17.38 6.94 -10.31
CA VAL A 262 -17.31 6.07 -9.12
C VAL A 262 -18.12 6.65 -7.97
N VAL A 263 -18.01 7.96 -7.71
CA VAL A 263 -18.76 8.63 -6.64
C VAL A 263 -20.27 8.58 -6.90
N ALA A 264 -20.70 8.83 -8.14
CA ALA A 264 -22.10 8.83 -8.53
C ALA A 264 -22.74 7.43 -8.50
N SER A 265 -21.97 6.39 -8.77
CA SER A 265 -22.45 5.00 -8.80
C SER A 265 -22.29 4.23 -7.49
N ALA A 266 -21.66 4.84 -6.47
CA ALA A 266 -21.43 4.19 -5.19
C ALA A 266 -22.75 3.90 -4.46
N GLU A 267 -23.00 2.64 -4.14
CA GLU A 267 -24.19 2.23 -3.38
C GLU A 267 -23.80 1.34 -2.21
N VAL A 268 -24.42 1.60 -1.06
CA VAL A 268 -24.26 0.81 0.17
C VAL A 268 -25.42 -0.16 0.30
N GLY A 269 -25.12 -1.45 0.16
CA GLY A 269 -26.06 -2.55 0.44
C GLY A 269 -26.51 -2.59 1.91
N PRO A 270 -27.61 -3.29 2.20
CA PRO A 270 -28.16 -3.42 3.55
C PRO A 270 -27.15 -4.00 4.56
#